data_AF-A0A813EL63-F1
#
_entry.id   AF-A0A813EL63-F1
#
_cell.length_a   1.000
_cell.length_b   1.000
_cell.length_c   1.000
_cell.angle_alpha   90.00
_cell.angle_beta   90.00
_cell.angle_gamma   90.00
#
_symmetry.space_group_name_H-M   'P 1'
#
loop_
_entity.id
_entity.type
_entity.pdbx_description
1 polymer ?
#
loop_
_entity_poly.entity_id
_entity_poly.type
_entity_poly.pdbx_seq_one_letter_code
_entity_poly.pdbx_strand_id
1 'polypeptide(L)'
;VCYHNMAFAPDYGQMGHTEVVNVNVPESKLGEFAKEYLDDAARLRGGRHDPQDRGTEYRSAIGLPGGMDSPLFKSIEAANNGRLELVAGKGNDADTVNTKKVWVYDSNKYPFHQGEVYHQFHDDMQDRYSQDYHKLKDVLIASGKIAKVDCPEVGF
;
A
#
# COMPACT_ATOMS: atom_id res chain seq x y z
N VAL A 1 6.32 -6.62 -12.62
CA VAL A 1 6.23 -5.16 -12.45
C VAL A 1 7.34 -4.77 -11.51
N CYS A 2 8.08 -3.70 -11.82
CA CYS A 2 9.30 -3.33 -11.12
C CYS A 2 9.18 -1.90 -10.60
N TYR A 3 9.86 -1.61 -9.49
CA TYR A 3 10.06 -0.26 -9.02
C TYR A 3 10.80 0.56 -10.09
N HIS A 4 10.78 1.89 -9.91
CA HIS A 4 11.52 2.82 -10.75
C HIS A 4 12.93 2.30 -10.99
N ASN A 5 13.30 2.18 -12.27
CA ASN A 5 14.60 1.66 -12.67
C ASN A 5 15.12 2.34 -13.96
N MET A 6 16.45 2.39 -14.12
CA MET A 6 17.10 2.89 -15.35
C MET A 6 17.16 1.85 -16.47
N ALA A 7 16.74 0.61 -16.21
CA ALA A 7 16.83 -0.49 -17.16
C ALA A 7 15.63 -0.56 -18.11
N PHE A 8 14.69 0.40 -18.02
CA PHE A 8 13.41 0.39 -18.74
C PHE A 8 12.61 -0.92 -18.54
N ALA A 9 12.84 -1.61 -17.42
CA ALA A 9 12.00 -2.72 -17.00
C ALA A 9 10.58 -2.20 -16.68
N PRO A 10 9.54 -3.05 -16.72
CA PRO A 10 8.14 -2.61 -16.62
C PRO A 10 7.84 -1.85 -15.33
N ASP A 11 7.88 -0.52 -15.42
CA ASP A 11 7.76 0.41 -14.30
C ASP A 11 6.34 0.40 -13.72
N TYR A 12 6.23 0.22 -12.41
CA TYR A 12 4.95 0.08 -11.73
C TYR A 12 4.06 1.32 -11.85
N GLY A 13 4.65 2.52 -11.77
CA GLY A 13 3.92 3.79 -11.90
C GLY A 13 3.37 3.96 -13.31
N GLN A 14 4.19 3.71 -14.34
CA GLN A 14 3.75 3.74 -15.74
C GLN A 14 2.69 2.69 -16.07
N MET A 15 2.71 1.56 -15.37
CA MET A 15 1.71 0.50 -15.46
C MET A 15 0.44 0.76 -14.62
N GLY A 16 0.38 1.87 -13.88
CA GLY A 16 -0.81 2.28 -13.12
C GLY A 16 -0.97 1.58 -11.76
N HIS A 17 0.10 0.96 -11.25
CA HIS A 17 0.11 0.41 -9.89
C HIS A 17 0.18 1.52 -8.84
N THR A 18 0.04 1.15 -7.57
CA THR A 18 0.25 2.03 -6.42
C THR A 18 1.02 1.28 -5.37
N GLU A 19 1.84 2.00 -4.62
CA GLU A 19 2.56 1.45 -3.47
C GLU A 19 1.57 1.07 -2.37
N VAL A 20 1.67 -0.17 -1.91
CA VAL A 20 0.83 -0.74 -0.85
C VAL A 20 1.63 -1.78 -0.09
N VAL A 21 1.26 -2.01 1.16
CA VAL A 21 1.77 -3.13 1.97
C VAL A 21 0.71 -4.22 2.08
N ASN A 22 1.14 -5.48 1.98
CA ASN A 22 0.29 -6.63 2.23
C ASN A 22 0.50 -7.13 3.65
N VAL A 23 -0.58 -7.19 4.43
CA VAL A 23 -0.55 -7.55 5.85
C VAL A 23 -1.56 -8.64 6.14
N ASN A 24 -1.23 -9.49 7.12
CA ASN A 24 -2.19 -10.45 7.67
C ASN A 24 -2.75 -9.91 8.99
N VAL A 25 -4.01 -9.50 8.97
CA VAL A 25 -4.69 -8.89 10.12
C VAL A 25 -5.87 -9.79 10.53
N PRO A 26 -5.97 -10.21 11.80
CA PRO A 26 -7.17 -10.90 12.28
C PRO A 26 -8.42 -10.05 12.04
N GLU A 27 -9.51 -10.64 11.55
CA GLU A 27 -10.72 -9.90 11.20
C GLU A 27 -11.25 -9.04 12.35
N SER A 28 -11.16 -9.53 13.59
CA SER A 28 -11.56 -8.82 14.80
C SER A 28 -10.74 -7.54 15.08
N LYS A 29 -9.59 -7.40 14.43
CA LYS A 29 -8.66 -6.26 14.54
C LYS A 29 -8.62 -5.39 13.29
N LEU A 30 -9.35 -5.76 12.24
CA LEU A 30 -9.36 -5.00 10.98
C LEU A 30 -9.81 -3.56 11.19
N GLY A 31 -10.85 -3.32 12.00
CA GLY A 31 -11.34 -1.97 12.27
C GLY A 31 -10.29 -1.11 13.00
N GLU A 32 -9.61 -1.66 14.00
CA GLU A 32 -8.53 -0.96 14.73
C GLU A 32 -7.36 -0.65 13.79
N PHE A 33 -6.94 -1.62 12.98
CA PHE A 33 -5.84 -1.44 12.03
C PHE A 33 -6.17 -0.41 10.94
N ALA A 34 -7.36 -0.50 10.33
CA ALA A 34 -7.80 0.44 9.31
C ALA A 34 -7.94 1.86 9.88
N LYS A 35 -8.32 1.98 11.15
CA LYS A 35 -8.47 3.29 11.80
C LYS A 35 -7.16 4.08 11.79
N GLU A 36 -6.02 3.46 12.10
CA GLU A 36 -4.72 4.17 12.09
C GLU A 36 -4.41 4.75 10.71
N TYR A 37 -4.56 3.95 9.65
CA TYR A 37 -4.38 4.40 8.28
C TYR A 37 -5.34 5.56 7.90
N LEU A 38 -6.62 5.41 8.23
CA LEU A 38 -7.65 6.41 7.92
C LEU A 38 -7.47 7.70 8.72
N ASP A 39 -7.01 7.60 9.97
CA ASP A 39 -6.66 8.75 10.81
C ASP A 39 -5.55 9.59 10.17
N ASP A 40 -4.50 8.93 9.67
CA ASP A 40 -3.39 9.63 9.01
C ASP A 40 -3.82 10.24 7.67
N ALA A 41 -4.54 9.50 6.83
CA ALA A 41 -5.09 10.06 5.58
C ALA A 41 -6.05 11.25 5.84
N ALA A 42 -6.81 11.22 6.95
CA ALA A 42 -7.72 12.29 7.35
C ALA A 42 -7.00 13.49 7.98
N ARG A 43 -5.91 13.30 8.72
CA ARG A 43 -5.25 14.37 9.49
C ARG A 43 -4.08 15.01 8.76
N LEU A 44 -3.32 14.24 7.99
CA LEU A 44 -2.11 14.72 7.34
C LEU A 44 -2.43 15.67 6.17
N ARG A 45 -1.53 16.62 5.94
CA ARG A 45 -1.59 17.52 4.76
C ARG A 45 -1.46 16.67 3.51
N GLY A 46 -2.32 16.87 2.53
CA GLY A 46 -2.33 16.04 1.32
C GLY A 46 -2.84 14.62 1.52
N GLY A 47 -3.08 14.16 2.75
CA GLY A 47 -3.52 12.80 3.07
C GLY A 47 -2.39 11.76 3.11
N ARG A 48 -1.13 12.19 3.26
CA ARG A 48 0.07 11.33 3.40
C ARG A 48 1.20 12.08 4.10
N HIS A 49 2.23 11.35 4.54
CA HIS A 49 3.40 11.94 5.22
C HIS A 49 4.25 12.80 4.27
N ASP A 50 4.42 12.33 3.03
CA ASP A 50 5.24 12.94 1.99
C ASP A 50 4.39 13.53 0.86
N PRO A 51 3.80 14.73 1.04
CA PRO A 51 2.93 15.34 0.03
C PRO A 51 3.67 15.80 -1.24
N GLN A 52 5.00 15.75 -1.25
CA GLN A 52 5.83 15.96 -2.44
C GLN A 52 5.76 14.78 -3.42
N ASP A 53 5.48 13.57 -2.92
CA ASP A 53 5.35 12.37 -3.75
C ASP A 53 4.01 12.44 -4.47
N ARG A 54 4.10 12.77 -5.77
CA ARG A 54 2.98 13.10 -6.64
C ARG A 54 2.99 12.18 -7.83
N GLY A 55 1.85 11.55 -8.06
CA GLY A 55 1.74 10.49 -9.04
C GLY A 55 0.64 9.52 -8.64
N THR A 56 0.11 8.82 -9.64
CA THR A 56 -0.90 7.80 -9.39
C THR A 56 -0.38 6.71 -8.45
N GLU A 57 0.91 6.45 -8.49
CA GLU A 57 1.66 5.46 -7.72
C GLU A 57 1.64 5.68 -6.20
N TYR A 58 1.32 6.89 -5.73
CA TYR A 58 1.29 7.24 -4.31
C TYR A 58 -0.13 7.41 -3.74
N ARG A 59 -1.15 7.04 -4.52
CA ARG A 59 -2.55 7.23 -4.15
C ARG A 59 -2.92 6.44 -2.89
N SER A 60 -3.79 7.02 -2.07
CA SER A 60 -4.37 6.36 -0.91
C SER A 60 -5.27 5.22 -1.36
N ALA A 61 -4.92 3.99 -1.01
CA ALA A 61 -5.59 2.79 -1.43
C ALA A 61 -5.72 1.76 -0.30
N ILE A 62 -6.83 1.01 -0.32
CA ILE A 62 -7.08 -0.18 0.49
C ILE A 62 -7.46 -1.31 -0.46
N GLY A 63 -6.84 -2.48 -0.30
CA GLY A 63 -7.24 -3.71 -1.00
C GLY A 63 -7.98 -4.66 -0.06
N LEU A 64 -9.15 -5.14 -0.47
CA LEU A 64 -9.90 -6.20 0.21
C LEU A 64 -10.40 -7.23 -0.80
N PRO A 65 -10.47 -8.54 -0.44
CA PRO A 65 -11.16 -9.51 -1.28
C PRO A 65 -12.63 -9.12 -1.45
N GLY A 66 -13.07 -8.85 -2.68
CA GLY A 66 -14.40 -8.35 -3.01
C GLY A 66 -14.56 -6.82 -2.95
N GLY A 67 -13.50 -6.07 -2.60
CA GLY A 67 -13.52 -4.61 -2.59
C GLY A 67 -14.56 -4.03 -1.63
N MET A 68 -15.37 -3.08 -2.10
CA MET A 68 -16.46 -2.50 -1.31
C MET A 68 -17.62 -3.48 -1.05
N ASP A 69 -17.76 -4.54 -1.86
CA ASP A 69 -18.77 -5.59 -1.66
C ASP A 69 -18.32 -6.64 -0.62
N SER A 70 -17.08 -6.52 -0.12
CA SER A 70 -16.53 -7.39 0.91
C SER A 70 -17.32 -7.28 2.22
N PRO A 71 -17.65 -8.38 2.92
CA PRO A 71 -18.17 -8.33 4.28
C PRO A 71 -17.27 -7.54 5.24
N LEU A 72 -15.97 -7.54 4.98
CA LEU A 72 -14.94 -6.83 5.75
C LEU A 72 -15.01 -5.30 5.57
N PHE A 73 -15.59 -4.81 4.48
CA PHE A 73 -15.67 -3.38 4.18
C PHE A 73 -16.44 -2.60 5.25
N LYS A 74 -17.44 -3.22 5.89
CA LYS A 74 -18.23 -2.61 6.97
C LYS A 74 -17.36 -2.15 8.15
N SER A 75 -16.33 -2.93 8.50
CA SER A 75 -15.41 -2.56 9.58
C SER A 75 -14.54 -1.35 9.20
N ILE A 76 -14.17 -1.23 7.93
CA ILE A 76 -13.41 -0.09 7.40
C ILE A 76 -14.29 1.15 7.33
N GLU A 77 -15.52 1.03 6.84
CA GLU A 77 -16.49 2.12 6.79
C GLU A 77 -16.79 2.67 8.18
N ALA A 78 -17.00 1.78 9.15
CA ALA A 78 -17.20 2.17 10.55
C ALA A 78 -15.97 2.90 11.13
N ALA A 79 -14.76 2.41 10.84
CA ALA A 79 -13.51 3.06 11.26
C ALA A 79 -13.28 4.43 10.59
N ASN A 80 -13.72 4.58 9.34
CA ASN A 80 -13.65 5.85 8.60
C ASN A 80 -14.56 6.91 9.21
N ASN A 81 -15.75 6.52 9.69
CA ASN A 81 -16.73 7.41 10.33
C ASN A 81 -17.02 8.69 9.49
N GLY A 82 -17.09 8.54 8.17
CA GLY A 82 -17.39 9.62 7.23
C GLY A 82 -16.31 10.68 7.03
N ARG A 83 -15.07 10.45 7.50
CA ARG A 83 -13.98 11.44 7.41
C ARG A 83 -13.34 11.54 6.03
N LEU A 84 -13.35 10.44 5.29
CA LEU A 84 -12.81 10.31 3.94
C LEU A 84 -13.88 9.78 2.98
N GLU A 85 -13.78 10.16 1.71
CA GLU A 85 -14.58 9.57 0.63
C GLU A 85 -13.99 8.20 0.26
N LEU A 86 -14.70 7.12 0.58
CA LEU A 86 -14.31 5.76 0.19
C LEU A 86 -14.93 5.42 -1.17
N VAL A 87 -14.11 5.13 -2.18
CA VAL A 87 -14.58 4.95 -3.57
C VAL A 87 -14.03 3.67 -4.16
N ALA A 88 -14.86 2.92 -4.89
CA ALA A 88 -14.44 1.71 -5.57
C ALA A 88 -13.35 2.01 -6.62
N GLY A 89 -12.20 1.36 -6.48
CA GLY A 89 -11.08 1.47 -7.42
C GLY A 89 -11.31 0.69 -8.72
N LYS A 90 -10.82 1.23 -9.83
CA LYS A 90 -10.99 0.66 -11.18
C LYS A 90 -9.68 0.24 -11.86
N GLY A 91 -8.56 0.46 -11.18
CA GLY A 91 -7.21 0.23 -11.69
C GLY A 91 -6.72 1.49 -12.40
N ASN A 92 -5.45 1.81 -12.20
CA ASN A 92 -4.84 3.04 -12.74
C ASN A 92 -5.62 4.32 -12.37
N ASP A 93 -6.20 4.36 -11.17
CA ASP A 93 -6.98 5.50 -10.71
C ASP A 93 -6.06 6.68 -10.36
N ALA A 94 -6.64 7.89 -10.39
CA ALA A 94 -5.91 9.12 -10.14
C ALA A 94 -5.31 9.19 -8.73
N ASP A 95 -4.27 10.03 -8.60
CA ASP A 95 -3.69 10.43 -7.32
C ASP A 95 -4.78 11.00 -6.37
N THR A 96 -4.63 10.73 -5.08
CA THR A 96 -5.55 11.20 -4.01
C THR A 96 -5.00 12.41 -3.24
N VAL A 97 -3.82 12.93 -3.59
CA VAL A 97 -3.22 14.05 -2.86
C VAL A 97 -4.17 15.25 -2.77
N ASN A 98 -4.45 15.71 -1.56
CA ASN A 98 -5.42 16.79 -1.25
C ASN A 98 -6.89 16.54 -1.65
N THR A 99 -7.29 15.29 -1.92
CA THR A 99 -8.67 14.97 -2.34
C THR A 99 -9.56 14.48 -1.20
N LYS A 100 -8.98 14.03 -0.07
CA LYS A 100 -9.68 13.30 1.00
C LYS A 100 -10.40 12.02 0.51
N LYS A 101 -9.89 11.42 -0.56
CA LYS A 101 -10.37 10.16 -1.14
C LYS A 101 -9.45 9.00 -0.79
N VAL A 102 -10.03 7.82 -0.59
CA VAL A 102 -9.31 6.55 -0.53
C VAL A 102 -9.96 5.58 -1.52
N TRP A 103 -9.15 5.00 -2.39
CA TRP A 103 -9.60 3.97 -3.32
C TRP A 103 -9.71 2.61 -2.61
N VAL A 104 -10.84 1.93 -2.79
CA VAL A 104 -11.09 0.59 -2.25
C VAL A 104 -11.11 -0.39 -3.41
N TYR A 105 -10.06 -1.20 -3.53
CA TYR A 105 -9.87 -2.16 -4.60
C TYR A 105 -10.37 -3.55 -4.21
N ASP A 106 -11.02 -4.22 -5.16
CA ASP A 106 -11.20 -5.67 -5.09
C ASP A 106 -9.88 -6.37 -5.40
N SER A 107 -9.26 -6.95 -4.38
CA SER A 107 -7.97 -7.63 -4.52
C SER A 107 -8.06 -8.94 -5.31
N ASN A 108 -9.26 -9.49 -5.53
CA ASN A 108 -9.45 -10.62 -6.45
C ASN A 108 -9.33 -10.19 -7.91
N LYS A 109 -9.59 -8.92 -8.21
CA LYS A 109 -9.48 -8.33 -9.55
C LYS A 109 -8.17 -7.60 -9.78
N TYR A 110 -7.68 -6.91 -8.75
CA TYR A 110 -6.42 -6.15 -8.78
C TYR A 110 -5.46 -6.77 -7.76
N PRO A 111 -4.69 -7.80 -8.18
CA PRO A 111 -3.85 -8.56 -7.26
C PRO A 111 -2.68 -7.74 -6.74
N PHE A 112 -2.21 -8.10 -5.55
CA PHE A 112 -0.96 -7.58 -4.98
C PHE A 112 0.24 -8.17 -5.74
N HIS A 113 1.24 -7.34 -6.01
CA HIS A 113 2.54 -7.75 -6.53
C HIS A 113 3.61 -7.34 -5.52
N GLN A 114 4.44 -8.30 -5.11
CA GLN A 114 5.55 -8.01 -4.22
C GLN A 114 6.57 -7.11 -4.91
N GLY A 115 7.03 -6.07 -4.21
CA GLY A 115 8.19 -5.29 -4.64
C GLY A 115 9.51 -6.04 -4.46
N GLU A 116 10.59 -5.40 -4.89
CA GLU A 116 11.96 -5.89 -4.78
C GLU A 116 12.35 -6.16 -3.32
N VAL A 117 13.31 -7.07 -3.12
CA VAL A 117 13.72 -7.52 -1.77
C VAL A 117 14.30 -6.37 -0.94
N TYR A 118 14.94 -5.39 -1.58
CA TYR A 118 15.48 -4.22 -0.89
C TYR A 118 14.40 -3.26 -0.38
N HIS A 119 13.17 -3.32 -0.92
CA HIS A 119 11.98 -2.62 -0.41
C HIS A 119 11.25 -3.39 0.69
N GLN A 120 11.76 -4.52 1.17
CA GLN A 120 11.13 -5.26 2.26
C GLN A 120 11.77 -4.90 3.60
N PHE A 121 10.96 -4.49 4.57
CA PHE A 121 11.40 -4.13 5.93
C PHE A 121 12.54 -3.09 5.94
N HIS A 122 12.50 -2.13 5.01
CA HIS A 122 13.41 -0.99 5.00
C HIS A 122 12.93 0.11 5.95
N ASP A 123 13.85 1.02 6.26
CA ASP A 123 13.53 2.29 6.91
C ASP A 123 12.81 3.23 5.96
N ASP A 124 11.95 4.08 6.51
CA ASP A 124 11.44 5.21 5.75
C ASP A 124 12.55 6.27 5.55
N MET A 125 12.27 7.29 4.74
CA MET A 125 13.18 8.40 4.47
C MET A 125 13.58 9.14 5.76
N GLN A 126 12.65 9.26 6.71
CA GLN A 126 12.85 10.00 7.96
C GLN A 126 12.89 9.10 9.19
N ASP A 127 12.21 7.95 9.16
CA ASP A 127 12.07 7.06 10.30
C ASP A 127 13.01 5.87 10.24
N ARG A 128 13.60 5.54 11.40
CA ARG A 128 14.43 4.34 11.60
C ARG A 128 13.66 3.32 12.42
N TYR A 129 13.60 2.09 11.92
CA TYR A 129 12.95 0.99 12.61
C TYR A 129 13.95 0.15 13.41
N SER A 130 13.41 -0.73 14.26
CA SER A 130 14.24 -1.55 15.13
C SER A 130 15.00 -2.62 14.35
N GLN A 131 16.13 -3.07 14.91
CA GLN A 131 16.86 -4.21 14.35
C GLN A 131 15.99 -5.47 14.25
N ASP A 132 15.04 -5.65 15.17
CA ASP A 132 14.13 -6.79 15.13
C ASP A 132 13.10 -6.69 14.00
N TYR A 133 12.68 -5.48 13.61
CA TYR A 133 11.89 -5.25 12.41
C TYR A 133 12.66 -5.64 11.15
N HIS A 134 13.91 -5.20 11.00
CA HIS A 134 14.72 -5.54 9.82
C HIS A 134 14.99 -7.04 9.69
N LYS A 135 15.19 -7.76 10.81
CA LYS A 135 15.38 -9.22 10.81
C LYS A 135 14.17 -10.00 10.30
N LEU A 136 12.97 -9.41 10.28
CA LEU A 136 11.79 -10.08 9.72
C LEU A 136 11.98 -10.37 8.22
N LYS A 137 12.75 -9.56 7.49
CA LYS A 137 13.07 -9.82 6.08
C LYS A 137 13.73 -11.19 5.92
N ASP A 138 14.76 -11.49 6.70
CA ASP A 138 15.50 -12.75 6.58
C ASP A 138 14.63 -13.96 6.94
N VAL A 139 13.78 -13.82 7.97
CA VAL A 139 12.83 -14.86 8.38
C VAL A 139 11.80 -15.12 7.27
N LEU A 140 11.32 -14.07 6.61
CA LEU A 140 10.31 -14.17 5.57
C LEU A 140 10.88 -14.65 4.22
N ILE A 141 12.14 -14.33 3.92
CA ILE A 141 12.87 -14.95 2.81
C ILE A 141 13.08 -16.44 3.07
N ALA A 142 13.57 -16.81 4.27
CA ALA A 142 13.82 -18.21 4.62
C ALA A 142 12.55 -19.08 4.61
N SER A 143 11.39 -18.49 4.91
CA SER A 143 10.09 -19.16 4.84
C SER A 143 9.41 -19.10 3.46
N GLY A 144 10.03 -18.45 2.47
CA GLY A 144 9.50 -18.32 1.11
C GLY A 144 8.31 -17.35 0.99
N LYS A 145 8.04 -16.54 2.01
CA LYS A 145 7.00 -15.50 1.98
C LYS A 145 7.46 -14.23 1.24
N ILE A 146 8.76 -13.97 1.25
CA ILE A 146 9.40 -13.00 0.36
C ILE A 146 10.26 -13.78 -0.62
N ALA A 147 10.09 -13.48 -1.91
CA ALA A 147 10.89 -14.07 -2.98
C ALA A 147 11.66 -13.00 -3.75
N LYS A 148 12.73 -13.41 -4.42
CA LYS A 148 13.35 -12.56 -5.45
C LYS A 148 12.34 -12.34 -6.57
N VAL A 149 12.28 -11.12 -7.09
CA VAL A 149 11.46 -10.75 -8.24
C VAL A 149 12.34 -10.60 -9.48
N ASP A 150 11.75 -10.75 -10.66
CA ASP A 150 12.45 -10.60 -11.95
C ASP A 150 12.63 -9.12 -12.33
N CYS A 151 13.21 -8.34 -11.41
CA CYS A 151 13.48 -6.91 -11.57
C CYS A 151 14.97 -6.61 -11.33
N PRO A 152 15.47 -5.49 -11.89
CA PRO A 152 16.84 -5.05 -11.62
C PRO A 152 17.06 -4.79 -10.12
N GLU A 153 18.14 -5.34 -9.55
CA GLU A 153 18.52 -5.12 -8.14
C GLU A 153 19.30 -3.80 -7.92
N VAL A 154 19.09 -2.83 -8.81
CA VAL A 154 19.67 -1.49 -8.71
C VAL A 154 18.56 -0.52 -8.38
N GLY A 155 18.35 -0.31 -7.08
CA GLY A 155 17.58 0.84 -6.60
C GLY A 155 18.25 2.14 -7.03
N PHE A 156 17.44 3.18 -7.25
CA PHE A 156 17.92 4.54 -7.49
C PHE A 156 18.60 5.15 -6.26
#